data_AF-A0A2L0AZZ4-F1
#
_entry.id   AF-A0A2L0AZZ4-F1
#
_cell.length_a   1.000
_cell.length_b   1.000
_cell.length_c   1.000
_cell.angle_alpha   90.00
_cell.angle_beta   90.00
_cell.angle_gamma   90.00
#
_symmetry.space_group_name_H-M   'P 1'
#
loop_
_entity.id
_entity.type
_entity.pdbx_description
1 polymer ?
#
loop_
_entity_poly.entity_id
_entity_poly.type
_entity_poly.pdbx_seq_one_letter_code
_entity_poly.pdbx_strand_id
1 'polypeptide(L)'
;ISHYYLIVVPEDPSTMNKNPDQFLTDDLIQHKDRVVENPNMPYIAKKFSQRNIPYIFHLGTGKEMDGFVNHHLQHGKRYRIFIRAVVDTPQKHLYTSSPFSQYLSLDMREVPPGAPPARPNPNNSQDTDVKVSFNKKEAGVFWIIGPIIAALSLSLILVILFIYRKKRQPCKTPDQTAVTRPLIPADLNNSIAPSDPVEMRRLHFQTPGMVSHPPISISDLSNHIERLKSNDNMKFSQEYESIEPGQQFTWDHSNMDINKPKNRYANVIAYDHSRVILPSEEGEGSDYINANY
;
A
#
# COMPACT_ATOMS: atom_id res chain seq x y z
N ILE A 1 9.10 -13.46 -3.32
CA ILE A 1 9.14 -14.30 -2.10
C ILE A 1 10.52 -14.94 -2.06
N SER A 2 11.25 -14.80 -0.96
CA SER A 2 12.57 -15.42 -0.81
C SER A 2 12.48 -16.78 -0.14
N HIS A 3 11.68 -16.89 0.91
CA HIS A 3 11.49 -18.11 1.68
C HIS A 3 10.13 -18.14 2.36
N TYR A 4 9.79 -19.31 2.88
CA TYR A 4 8.59 -19.53 3.67
C TYR A 4 8.96 -20.07 5.05
N TYR A 5 8.20 -19.65 6.06
CA TYR A 5 8.25 -20.22 7.40
C TYR A 5 7.00 -21.05 7.65
N LEU A 6 7.16 -22.22 8.25
CA LEU A 6 6.08 -22.98 8.84
C LEU A 6 6.07 -22.73 10.34
N ILE A 7 5.02 -22.08 10.83
CA ILE A 7 4.87 -21.72 12.24
C ILE A 7 3.87 -22.68 12.89
N VAL A 8 4.22 -23.18 14.06
CA VAL A 8 3.36 -24.00 14.91
C VAL A 8 2.96 -23.18 16.12
N VAL A 9 1.65 -23.14 16.38
CA VAL A 9 1.09 -22.41 17.52
C VAL A 9 0.32 -23.41 18.39
N PRO A 10 0.83 -23.74 19.57
CA PRO A 10 0.09 -24.52 20.57
C PRO A 10 -1.18 -23.76 21.00
N GLU A 11 -2.24 -24.51 21.31
CA GLU A 11 -3.46 -23.96 21.91
C GLU A 11 -3.16 -23.51 23.34
N ASP A 12 -3.31 -22.21 23.58
CA ASP A 12 -3.10 -21.57 24.88
C ASP A 12 -4.10 -20.39 24.99
N PRO A 13 -4.66 -20.10 26.19
CA PRO A 13 -5.55 -18.95 26.38
C PRO A 13 -4.96 -17.62 25.86
N SER A 14 -3.64 -17.47 25.90
CA SER A 14 -2.93 -16.28 25.40
C SER A 14 -2.84 -16.21 23.88
N THR A 15 -2.92 -17.34 23.17
CA THR A 15 -2.78 -17.41 21.71
C THR A 15 -4.13 -17.55 21.01
N MET A 16 -5.16 -18.07 21.67
CA MET A 16 -6.46 -18.43 21.06
C MET A 16 -7.07 -17.30 20.20
N ASN A 17 -7.08 -16.07 20.70
CA ASN A 17 -7.68 -14.91 20.03
C ASN A 17 -6.73 -14.18 19.07
N LYS A 18 -5.50 -14.67 18.90
CA LYS A 18 -4.50 -14.03 18.02
C LYS A 18 -4.63 -14.53 16.59
N ASN A 19 -4.43 -13.61 15.64
CA ASN A 19 -4.35 -13.89 14.20
C ASN A 19 -2.90 -14.21 13.77
N PRO A 20 -2.68 -14.89 12.62
CA PRO A 20 -1.34 -15.26 12.16
C PRO A 20 -0.36 -14.09 12.06
N ASP A 21 -0.81 -12.92 11.62
CA ASP A 21 0.05 -11.74 11.44
C ASP A 21 0.50 -11.08 12.75
N GLN A 22 -0.14 -11.41 13.87
CA GLN A 22 0.24 -10.91 15.20
C GLN A 22 1.42 -11.67 15.82
N PHE A 23 1.86 -12.77 15.22
CA PHE A 23 3.06 -13.50 15.63
C PHE A 23 4.24 -12.93 14.85
N LEU A 24 5.02 -12.01 15.43
CA LEU A 24 6.13 -11.36 14.73
C LEU A 24 7.26 -12.34 14.46
N THR A 25 7.86 -12.26 13.27
CA THR A 25 8.95 -13.18 12.88
C THR A 25 10.17 -13.01 13.79
N ASP A 26 10.51 -11.77 14.14
CA ASP A 26 11.67 -11.46 14.97
C ASP A 26 11.50 -12.03 16.39
N ASP A 27 10.29 -11.94 16.96
CA ASP A 27 9.97 -12.54 18.25
C ASP A 27 10.15 -14.07 18.21
N LEU A 28 9.67 -14.73 17.14
CA LEU A 28 9.79 -16.18 17.00
C LEU A 28 11.25 -16.64 16.83
N ILE A 29 12.08 -15.84 16.16
CA ILE A 29 13.51 -16.13 15.97
C ILE A 29 14.28 -15.88 17.27
N GLN A 30 14.01 -14.78 17.97
CA GLN A 30 14.68 -14.41 19.21
C GLN A 30 14.37 -15.41 20.34
N HIS A 31 13.15 -15.95 20.38
CA HIS A 31 12.70 -16.87 21.42
C HIS A 31 12.84 -18.35 21.03
N LYS A 32 13.60 -18.68 19.97
CA LYS A 32 13.73 -20.06 19.46
C LYS A 32 14.16 -21.08 20.54
N ASP A 33 15.05 -20.67 21.44
CA ASP A 33 15.62 -21.57 22.46
C ASP A 33 14.68 -21.76 23.67
N ARG A 34 13.77 -20.79 23.91
CA ARG A 34 12.80 -20.83 25.01
C ARG A 34 11.66 -21.82 24.79
N VAL A 35 11.51 -22.34 23.57
CA VAL A 35 10.47 -23.32 23.24
C VAL A 35 10.73 -24.65 23.95
N VAL A 36 12.00 -24.97 24.20
CA VAL A 36 12.39 -26.15 24.98
C VAL A 36 11.93 -26.03 26.43
N GLU A 37 12.02 -24.82 27.00
CA GLU A 37 11.61 -24.53 28.37
C GLU A 37 10.09 -24.38 28.51
N ASN A 38 9.44 -23.81 27.49
CA ASN A 38 7.99 -23.58 27.46
C ASN A 38 7.34 -24.15 26.18
N PRO A 39 6.79 -25.37 26.25
CA PRO A 39 6.18 -26.04 25.10
C PRO A 39 4.86 -25.41 24.64
N ASN A 40 4.33 -24.40 25.34
CA ASN A 40 3.15 -23.64 24.90
C ASN A 40 3.51 -22.46 23.99
N MET A 41 4.81 -22.17 23.81
CA MET A 41 5.24 -21.06 22.97
C MET A 41 5.06 -21.39 21.48
N PRO A 42 4.62 -20.41 20.67
CA PRO A 42 4.64 -20.53 19.22
C PRO A 42 6.09 -20.55 18.72
N TYR A 43 6.36 -21.34 17.68
CA TYR A 43 7.70 -21.52 17.14
C TYR A 43 7.72 -21.77 15.64
N ILE A 44 8.87 -21.52 15.01
CA ILE A 44 9.11 -21.85 13.60
C ILE A 44 9.61 -23.30 13.55
N ALA A 45 8.83 -24.19 12.94
CA ALA A 45 9.18 -25.60 12.80
C ALA A 45 10.13 -25.85 11.62
N LYS A 46 10.03 -25.04 10.55
CA LYS A 46 10.86 -25.19 9.36
C LYS A 46 10.89 -23.91 8.52
N LYS A 47 12.06 -23.64 7.93
CA LYS A 47 12.25 -22.68 6.83
C LYS A 47 12.31 -23.45 5.50
N PHE A 48 11.53 -23.01 4.51
CA PHE A 48 11.54 -23.55 3.15
C PHE A 48 12.05 -22.51 2.15
N SER A 49 12.88 -22.93 1.20
CA SER A 49 13.24 -22.11 0.05
C SER A 49 12.02 -21.94 -0.87
N GLN A 50 11.95 -20.81 -1.60
CA GLN A 50 10.84 -20.48 -2.50
C GLN A 50 10.48 -21.64 -3.47
N ARG A 51 11.48 -22.37 -3.96
CA ARG A 51 11.30 -23.44 -4.96
C ARG A 51 11.05 -24.83 -4.36
N ASN A 52 11.30 -25.00 -3.06
CA ASN A 52 11.41 -26.33 -2.43
C ASN A 52 10.44 -26.50 -1.26
N ILE A 53 9.19 -26.03 -1.37
CA ILE A 53 8.14 -26.40 -0.40
C ILE A 53 7.61 -27.79 -0.77
N PRO A 54 7.78 -28.80 0.10
CA PRO A 54 7.29 -30.15 -0.17
C PRO A 54 5.76 -30.19 -0.15
N TYR A 55 5.20 -31.18 -0.83
CA TYR A 55 3.76 -31.41 -0.82
C TYR A 55 3.25 -31.91 0.53
N ILE A 56 4.07 -32.70 1.25
CA ILE A 56 3.79 -33.21 2.58
C ILE A 56 4.97 -32.87 3.49
N PHE A 57 4.66 -32.42 4.70
CA PHE A 57 5.65 -32.18 5.74
C PHE A 57 5.21 -32.85 7.04
N HIS A 58 6.09 -33.66 7.63
CA HIS A 58 5.83 -34.32 8.91
C HIS A 58 6.16 -33.37 10.06
N LEU A 59 5.14 -32.97 10.81
CA LEU A 59 5.28 -32.14 12.01
C LEU A 59 5.66 -33.01 13.22
N GLY A 60 6.40 -32.46 14.19
CA GLY A 60 6.70 -33.18 15.44
C GLY A 60 7.89 -34.12 15.41
N THR A 61 8.78 -34.02 14.42
CA THR A 61 9.87 -35.01 14.21
C THR A 61 11.06 -34.89 15.16
N GLY A 62 11.21 -33.77 15.88
CA GLY A 62 12.35 -33.47 16.75
C GLY A 62 13.63 -33.07 16.01
N LYS A 63 13.63 -33.03 14.67
CA LYS A 63 14.83 -32.75 13.87
C LYS A 63 15.07 -31.24 13.72
N GLU A 64 16.33 -30.84 13.79
CA GLU A 64 16.78 -29.49 13.47
C GLU A 64 17.15 -29.38 11.99
N MET A 65 16.68 -28.33 11.32
CA MET A 65 17.07 -28.01 9.95
C MET A 65 17.03 -26.49 9.72
N ASP A 66 18.04 -25.96 9.02
CA ASP A 66 18.14 -24.53 8.69
C ASP A 66 18.05 -23.59 9.92
N GLY A 67 18.54 -24.06 11.08
CA GLY A 67 18.54 -23.34 12.36
C GLY A 67 17.21 -23.35 13.11
N PHE A 68 16.24 -24.17 12.69
CA PHE A 68 14.93 -24.32 13.32
C PHE A 68 14.66 -25.78 13.70
N VAL A 69 14.04 -25.98 14.87
CA VAL A 69 13.74 -27.31 15.41
C VAL A 69 12.25 -27.62 15.25
N ASN A 70 11.95 -28.76 14.65
CA ASN A 70 10.58 -29.27 14.55
C ASN A 70 10.20 -30.02 15.84
N HIS A 71 9.96 -29.29 16.93
CA HIS A 71 9.73 -29.86 18.27
C HIS A 71 8.63 -30.92 18.30
N HIS A 72 8.82 -31.96 19.13
CA HIS A 72 7.83 -33.02 19.32
C HIS A 72 6.48 -32.45 19.78
N LEU A 73 5.41 -32.95 19.18
CA LEU A 73 4.05 -32.64 19.63
C LEU A 73 3.74 -33.43 20.90
N GLN A 74 2.89 -32.86 21.77
CA GLN A 74 2.51 -33.48 23.04
C GLN A 74 1.11 -34.10 22.94
N HIS A 75 0.91 -35.25 23.59
CA HIS A 75 -0.41 -35.86 23.73
C HIS A 75 -1.36 -34.98 24.54
N GLY A 76 -2.64 -34.97 24.21
CA GLY A 76 -3.65 -34.12 24.87
C GLY A 76 -3.54 -32.63 24.56
N LYS A 77 -2.60 -32.20 23.69
CA LYS A 77 -2.49 -30.81 23.22
C LYS A 77 -2.92 -30.69 21.77
N ARG A 78 -3.56 -29.55 21.47
CA ARG A 78 -3.92 -29.15 20.11
C ARG A 78 -3.00 -28.04 19.64
N TYR A 79 -2.77 -28.03 18.34
CA TYR A 79 -1.89 -27.11 17.65
C TYR A 79 -2.63 -26.59 16.42
N ARG A 80 -2.29 -25.37 16.01
CA ARG A 80 -2.68 -24.83 14.71
C ARG A 80 -1.41 -24.38 14.01
N ILE A 81 -1.40 -24.49 12.68
CA ILE A 81 -0.25 -24.10 11.88
C ILE A 81 -0.63 -23.03 10.87
N PHE A 82 0.34 -22.22 10.48
CA PHE A 82 0.21 -21.35 9.33
C PHE A 82 1.56 -21.23 8.62
N ILE A 83 1.50 -20.87 7.34
CA ILE A 83 2.68 -20.64 6.51
C ILE A 83 2.82 -19.15 6.29
N ARG A 84 4.01 -18.61 6.48
CA ARG A 84 4.34 -17.21 6.18
C ARG A 84 5.30 -17.14 5.01
N ALA A 85 4.94 -16.36 4.00
CA ALA A 85 5.82 -16.03 2.88
C ALA A 85 6.55 -14.72 3.17
N VAL A 86 7.87 -14.72 3.07
CA VAL A 86 8.72 -13.54 3.31
C VAL A 86 9.31 -13.06 1.99
N VAL A 87 9.41 -11.75 1.80
CA VAL A 87 10.01 -11.12 0.63
C VAL A 87 11.27 -10.39 1.04
N ASP A 88 12.37 -10.61 0.31
CA ASP A 88 13.62 -9.86 0.51
C ASP A 88 13.46 -8.49 -0.18
N THR A 89 13.11 -7.48 0.59
CA THR A 89 13.14 -6.07 0.14
C THR A 89 14.14 -5.27 0.98
N PRO A 90 15.00 -4.44 0.36
CA PRO A 90 16.13 -3.79 1.03
C PRO A 90 15.76 -2.78 2.13
N GLN A 91 14.49 -2.41 2.26
CA GLN A 91 14.03 -1.39 3.21
C GLN A 91 12.89 -1.86 4.14
N LYS A 92 12.41 -3.10 4.03
CA LYS A 92 11.33 -3.62 4.91
C LYS A 92 11.23 -5.14 4.89
N HIS A 93 11.00 -5.78 6.04
CA HIS A 93 10.67 -7.22 6.12
C HIS A 93 9.19 -7.43 5.77
N LEU A 94 8.87 -7.43 4.48
CA LEU A 94 7.50 -7.67 4.02
C LEU A 94 7.18 -9.17 4.09
N TYR A 95 6.02 -9.49 4.68
CA TYR A 95 5.52 -10.84 4.75
C TYR A 95 4.00 -10.90 4.55
N THR A 96 3.51 -12.05 4.13
CA THR A 96 2.09 -12.40 4.14
C THR A 96 1.91 -13.78 4.76
N SER A 97 0.89 -13.95 5.59
CA SER A 97 0.61 -15.21 6.28
C SER A 97 -0.63 -15.89 5.71
N SER A 98 -0.64 -17.22 5.66
CA SER A 98 -1.85 -17.99 5.40
C SER A 98 -2.80 -17.90 6.60
N PRO A 99 -4.11 -18.19 6.42
CA PRO A 99 -4.98 -18.46 7.56
C PRO A 99 -4.44 -19.65 8.37
N PHE A 100 -4.91 -19.78 9.62
CA PHE A 100 -4.64 -20.95 10.43
C PHE A 100 -5.27 -22.21 9.81
N SER A 101 -4.57 -23.33 9.95
CA SER A 101 -5.14 -24.66 9.73
C SER A 101 -6.28 -24.93 10.72
N GLN A 102 -7.05 -25.99 10.43
CA GLN A 102 -7.83 -26.65 11.48
C GLN A 102 -6.90 -27.10 12.60
N TYR A 103 -7.45 -27.27 13.81
CA TYR A 103 -6.68 -27.82 14.92
C TYR A 103 -6.13 -29.19 14.56
N LEU A 104 -4.93 -29.47 15.04
CA LEU A 104 -4.18 -30.72 14.88
C LEU A 104 -3.79 -31.21 16.27
N SER A 105 -3.93 -32.50 16.55
CA SER A 105 -3.46 -33.12 17.78
C SER A 105 -3.03 -34.56 17.49
N LEU A 106 -2.18 -35.13 18.33
CA LEU A 106 -1.77 -36.53 18.20
C LEU A 106 -2.93 -37.50 18.38
N ASP A 107 -3.99 -37.06 19.07
CA ASP A 107 -5.18 -37.87 19.34
C ASP A 107 -6.24 -37.76 18.22
N MET A 108 -5.94 -37.08 17.10
CA MET A 108 -6.85 -37.00 15.95
C MET A 108 -6.89 -38.31 15.19
N ARG A 109 -8.08 -38.62 14.64
CA ARG A 109 -8.24 -39.76 13.74
C ARG A 109 -7.35 -39.56 12.52
N GLU A 110 -6.64 -40.62 12.13
CA GLU A 110 -5.88 -40.61 10.89
C GLU A 110 -6.80 -40.25 9.71
N VAL A 111 -6.25 -39.48 8.78
CA VAL A 111 -6.96 -39.12 7.55
C VAL A 111 -7.36 -40.41 6.84
N PRO A 112 -8.62 -40.56 6.41
CA PRO A 112 -9.05 -41.74 5.67
C PRO A 112 -8.11 -42.02 4.49
N PRO A 113 -7.83 -43.29 4.16
CA PRO A 113 -7.04 -43.62 2.98
C PRO A 113 -7.70 -43.01 1.75
N GLY A 114 -7.06 -42.01 1.16
CA GLY A 114 -7.59 -41.22 0.06
C GLY A 114 -6.47 -40.51 -0.70
N ALA A 115 -6.81 -39.96 -1.86
CA ALA A 115 -5.87 -39.13 -2.59
C ALA A 115 -5.50 -37.90 -1.73
N PRO A 116 -4.21 -37.53 -1.66
CA PRO A 116 -3.81 -36.37 -0.88
C PRO A 116 -4.41 -35.08 -1.49
N PRO A 117 -4.66 -34.04 -0.67
CA PRO A 117 -5.38 -32.85 -1.10
C PRO A 117 -4.64 -32.10 -2.21
N ALA A 118 -5.30 -31.94 -3.36
CA ALA A 118 -4.71 -31.27 -4.52
C ALA A 118 -4.24 -29.85 -4.16
N ARG A 119 -3.06 -29.46 -4.64
CA ARG A 119 -2.56 -28.08 -4.48
C ARG A 119 -3.54 -27.12 -5.16
N PRO A 120 -3.97 -26.04 -4.49
CA PRO A 120 -4.79 -25.02 -5.14
C PRO A 120 -4.10 -24.54 -6.41
N ASN A 121 -4.81 -24.59 -7.54
CA ASN A 121 -4.26 -24.09 -8.80
C ASN A 121 -4.25 -22.56 -8.71
N PRO A 122 -3.07 -21.89 -8.78
CA PRO A 122 -3.00 -20.43 -8.69
C PRO A 122 -3.81 -19.71 -9.79
N ASN A 123 -4.19 -20.41 -10.87
CA ASN A 123 -5.01 -19.87 -11.95
C ASN A 123 -6.52 -20.06 -11.74
N ASN A 124 -6.96 -20.83 -10.73
CA ASN A 124 -8.36 -20.91 -10.33
C ASN A 124 -8.56 -20.11 -9.06
N SER A 125 -9.02 -18.87 -9.21
CA SER A 125 -9.60 -18.08 -8.13
C SER A 125 -10.94 -18.70 -7.72
N GLN A 126 -10.91 -19.79 -6.97
CA GLN A 126 -12.03 -20.07 -6.07
C GLN A 126 -11.86 -19.14 -4.88
N ASP A 127 -12.49 -17.98 -4.97
CA ASP A 127 -12.71 -17.07 -3.85
C ASP A 127 -13.51 -17.81 -2.78
N THR A 128 -12.83 -18.56 -1.91
CA THR A 128 -13.29 -18.68 -0.53
C THR A 128 -12.97 -17.35 0.13
N ASP A 129 -13.81 -16.38 -0.18
CA ASP A 129 -13.93 -15.12 0.53
C ASP A 129 -14.28 -15.50 1.98
N VAL A 130 -13.26 -15.64 2.82
CA VAL A 130 -13.45 -15.70 4.27
C VAL A 130 -13.94 -14.31 4.64
N LYS A 131 -15.25 -14.11 4.55
CA LYS A 131 -15.93 -12.91 5.04
C LYS A 131 -15.53 -12.77 6.49
N VAL A 132 -14.60 -11.86 6.75
CA VAL A 132 -14.30 -11.39 8.09
C VAL A 132 -15.57 -10.70 8.54
N SER A 133 -16.38 -11.40 9.32
CA SER A 133 -17.50 -10.84 10.04
C SER A 133 -16.95 -9.72 10.91
N PHE A 134 -17.07 -8.46 10.47
CA PHE A 134 -16.82 -7.27 11.28
C PHE A 134 -17.95 -7.11 12.31
N ASN A 135 -18.18 -8.14 13.12
CA ASN A 135 -19.04 -8.08 14.28
C ASN A 135 -18.18 -7.91 15.52
N LYS A 136 -17.67 -6.69 15.73
CA LYS A 136 -17.64 -6.08 17.06
C LYS A 136 -17.27 -4.60 17.03
N LYS A 137 -18.26 -3.80 17.47
CA LYS A 137 -18.20 -2.51 18.21
C LYS A 137 -18.75 -1.29 17.45
N GLU A 138 -20.06 -1.26 17.29
CA GLU A 138 -20.84 -0.03 17.06
C GLU A 138 -20.76 1.00 18.22
N ALA A 139 -19.98 0.75 19.28
CA ALA A 139 -19.81 1.71 20.38
C ALA A 139 -18.59 2.64 20.24
N GLY A 140 -17.68 2.41 19.30
CA GLY A 140 -16.46 3.24 19.13
C GLY A 140 -16.56 4.35 18.07
N VAL A 141 -17.40 4.12 17.05
CA VAL A 141 -17.52 5.04 15.90
C VAL A 141 -18.22 6.34 16.29
N PHE A 142 -19.21 6.30 17.19
CA PHE A 142 -19.91 7.50 17.69
C PHE A 142 -19.00 8.49 18.44
N TRP A 143 -18.03 8.00 19.23
CA TRP A 143 -17.11 8.86 19.97
C TRP A 143 -16.08 9.56 19.09
N ILE A 144 -15.79 9.00 17.92
CA ILE A 144 -14.85 9.58 16.95
C ILE A 144 -15.59 10.51 15.98
N ILE A 145 -16.80 10.15 15.56
CA ILE A 145 -17.62 10.95 14.64
C ILE A 145 -18.21 12.19 15.32
N GLY A 146 -18.59 12.10 16.60
CA GLY A 146 -19.16 13.22 17.36
C GLY A 146 -18.28 14.49 17.35
N PRO A 147 -16.99 14.40 17.70
CA PRO A 147 -16.05 15.52 17.65
C PRO A 147 -15.89 16.11 16.24
N ILE A 148 -15.89 15.26 15.20
CA ILE A 148 -15.74 15.71 13.80
C ILE A 148 -16.98 16.51 13.37
N ILE A 149 -18.19 16.03 13.69
CA ILE A 149 -19.45 16.74 13.41
C ILE A 149 -19.53 18.04 14.22
N ALA A 150 -19.07 18.03 15.48
CA ALA A 150 -19.02 19.23 16.32
C ALA A 150 -18.05 20.28 15.73
N ALA A 151 -16.87 19.86 15.26
CA ALA A 151 -15.91 20.75 14.62
C ALA A 151 -16.43 21.34 13.30
N LEU A 152 -17.09 20.52 12.47
CA LEU A 152 -17.71 20.98 11.22
C LEU A 152 -18.85 21.98 11.47
N SER A 153 -19.71 21.70 12.46
CA SER A 153 -20.80 22.62 12.81
C SER A 153 -20.28 23.94 13.41
N LEU A 154 -19.24 23.90 14.26
CA LEU A 154 -18.58 25.10 14.77
C LEU A 154 -17.95 25.93 13.64
N SER A 155 -17.27 25.29 12.69
CA SER A 155 -16.69 25.93 11.51
C SER A 155 -17.76 26.65 10.68
N LEU A 156 -18.89 25.99 10.42
CA LEU A 156 -20.01 26.57 9.69
C LEU A 156 -20.60 27.80 10.42
N ILE A 157 -20.75 27.72 11.75
CA ILE A 157 -21.23 28.84 12.57
C ILE A 157 -20.25 30.03 12.50
N LEU A 158 -18.94 29.78 12.55
CA LEU A 158 -17.92 30.84 12.43
C LEU A 158 -17.94 31.51 11.05
N VAL A 159 -18.14 30.73 9.97
CA VAL A 159 -18.31 31.28 8.62
C VAL A 159 -19.56 32.14 8.53
N ILE A 160 -20.69 31.70 9.09
CA ILE A 160 -21.93 32.48 9.12
C ILE A 160 -21.74 33.78 9.93
N LEU A 161 -21.10 33.70 11.11
CA LEU A 161 -20.77 34.88 11.92
C LEU A 161 -19.81 35.83 11.20
N PHE A 162 -18.83 35.31 10.46
CA PHE A 162 -17.92 36.11 9.65
C PHE A 162 -18.66 36.84 8.52
N ILE A 163 -19.55 36.14 7.80
CA ILE A 163 -20.41 36.74 6.77
C ILE A 163 -21.34 37.79 7.40
N TYR A 164 -21.87 37.53 8.60
CA TYR A 164 -22.73 38.46 9.32
C TYR A 164 -21.97 39.72 9.77
N ARG A 165 -20.74 39.56 10.29
CA ARG A 165 -19.85 40.69 10.62
C ARG A 165 -19.43 41.46 9.37
N LYS A 166 -19.16 40.78 8.26
CA LYS A 166 -18.84 41.39 6.96
C LYS A 166 -20.03 42.16 6.39
N LYS A 167 -21.26 41.65 6.55
CA LYS A 167 -22.50 42.34 6.13
C LYS A 167 -22.86 43.55 7.00
N ARG A 168 -22.39 43.61 8.25
CA ARG A 168 -22.64 44.73 9.17
C ARG A 168 -21.58 45.84 9.13
N GLN A 169 -20.56 45.74 8.26
CA GLN A 169 -19.71 46.89 7.93
C GLN A 169 -20.31 47.62 6.72
N PRO A 170 -20.73 48.90 6.85
CA PRO A 170 -21.17 49.67 5.70
C PRO A 170 -19.99 49.87 4.75
N CYS A 171 -20.23 49.55 3.47
CA CYS A 171 -19.32 49.71 2.36
C CYS A 171 -18.67 51.10 2.36
N LYS A 172 -17.34 51.15 2.53
CA LYS A 172 -16.57 52.24 1.93
C LYS A 172 -16.42 51.95 0.45
N THR A 173 -16.80 52.95 -0.33
CA THR A 173 -16.78 53.10 -1.78
C THR A 173 -15.52 52.53 -2.45
N PRO A 174 -15.65 51.86 -3.61
CA PRO A 174 -14.50 51.49 -4.42
C PRO A 174 -14.09 52.71 -5.24
N ASP A 175 -12.96 53.33 -4.90
CA ASP A 175 -12.32 54.28 -5.79
C ASP A 175 -11.81 53.53 -7.02
N GLN A 176 -12.46 53.81 -8.14
CA GLN A 176 -11.92 53.60 -9.48
C GLN A 176 -10.68 54.48 -9.61
N THR A 177 -9.47 53.91 -9.56
CA THR A 177 -8.22 54.44 -10.15
C THR A 177 -7.02 53.60 -9.72
N ALA A 178 -6.86 52.40 -10.29
CA ALA A 178 -5.56 51.74 -10.37
C ALA A 178 -5.53 50.83 -11.60
N VAL A 179 -5.54 51.51 -12.74
CA VAL A 179 -5.16 51.04 -14.07
C VAL A 179 -3.84 50.24 -13.97
N THR A 180 -3.88 49.02 -14.49
CA THR A 180 -2.75 48.22 -15.02
C THR A 180 -1.34 48.56 -14.50
N ARG A 181 -0.82 47.74 -13.59
CA ARG A 181 0.63 47.55 -13.42
C ARG A 181 0.97 46.07 -13.18
N PRO A 182 1.53 45.36 -14.17
CA PRO A 182 2.26 44.13 -13.93
C PRO A 182 3.54 44.47 -13.16
N LEU A 183 3.73 43.87 -11.98
CA LEU A 183 5.01 43.89 -11.27
C LEU A 183 5.91 42.82 -11.88
N ILE A 184 6.57 43.15 -12.98
CA ILE A 184 7.75 42.43 -13.48
C ILE A 184 8.96 43.28 -13.08
N PRO A 185 9.88 42.79 -12.23
CA PRO A 185 11.25 43.29 -12.25
C PRO A 185 11.88 42.79 -13.55
N ALA A 186 12.13 43.72 -14.47
CA ALA A 186 12.89 43.47 -15.68
C ALA A 186 14.38 43.43 -15.31
N ASP A 187 14.89 42.25 -14.97
CA ASP A 187 16.32 41.98 -15.05
C ASP A 187 16.67 41.63 -16.50
N LEU A 188 16.86 42.72 -17.25
CA LEU A 188 17.39 42.75 -18.59
C LEU A 188 18.89 42.39 -18.55
N ASN A 189 19.21 41.09 -18.62
CA ASN A 189 20.47 40.59 -19.20
C ASN A 189 20.47 39.05 -19.24
N ASN A 190 19.91 38.49 -20.33
CA ASN A 190 20.41 37.31 -21.03
C ASN A 190 19.43 36.98 -22.17
N SER A 191 19.70 37.53 -23.35
CA SER A 191 18.97 37.17 -24.58
C SER A 191 19.38 35.77 -25.03
N ILE A 192 18.74 34.75 -24.47
CA ILE A 192 18.63 33.44 -25.12
C ILE A 192 17.13 33.23 -25.27
N ALA A 193 16.62 33.45 -26.47
CA ALA A 193 15.23 33.13 -26.78
C ALA A 193 15.02 31.63 -26.48
N PRO A 194 14.05 31.25 -25.62
CA PRO A 194 13.84 29.85 -25.26
C PRO A 194 13.43 29.11 -26.52
N SER A 195 14.33 28.28 -27.03
CA SER A 195 14.15 27.52 -28.28
C SER A 195 13.30 26.28 -28.06
N ASP A 196 13.00 25.95 -26.80
CA ASP A 196 12.29 24.75 -26.39
C ASP A 196 10.80 25.06 -26.11
N PRO A 197 9.85 24.48 -26.89
CA PRO A 197 8.42 24.61 -26.61
C PRO A 197 8.02 24.11 -25.21
N VAL A 198 8.82 23.27 -24.55
CA VAL A 198 8.62 22.82 -23.17
C VAL A 198 8.95 23.94 -22.18
N GLU A 199 10.06 24.67 -22.37
CA GLU A 199 10.39 25.83 -21.52
C GLU A 199 9.39 26.96 -21.71
N MET A 200 8.95 27.22 -22.94
CA MET A 200 7.89 28.19 -23.20
C MET A 200 6.56 27.81 -22.53
N ARG A 201 6.21 26.51 -22.49
CA ARG A 201 5.03 26.05 -21.77
C ARG A 201 5.20 26.23 -20.26
N ARG A 202 6.39 25.95 -19.70
CA ARG A 202 6.68 26.14 -18.26
C ARG A 202 6.60 27.59 -17.80
N LEU A 203 6.93 28.55 -18.66
CA LEU A 203 6.80 29.98 -18.36
C LEU A 203 5.34 30.46 -18.32
N HIS A 204 4.46 29.89 -19.16
CA HIS A 204 3.07 30.33 -19.28
C HIS A 204 2.08 29.52 -18.44
N PHE A 205 2.43 28.29 -18.03
CA PHE A 205 1.57 27.40 -17.26
C PHE A 205 2.15 27.17 -15.86
N GLN A 206 1.83 28.05 -14.92
CA GLN A 206 2.03 27.78 -13.50
C GLN A 206 1.04 26.69 -13.05
N THR A 207 1.55 25.54 -12.61
CA THR A 207 0.72 24.57 -11.92
C THR A 207 0.56 25.00 -10.45
N PRO A 208 -0.56 24.68 -9.78
CA PRO A 208 -0.73 24.99 -8.36
C PRO A 208 0.42 24.49 -7.47
N GLY A 209 1.05 23.37 -7.83
CA GLY A 209 2.22 22.83 -7.14
C GLY A 209 3.49 23.69 -7.26
N MET A 210 3.62 24.53 -8.29
CA MET A 210 4.79 25.44 -8.43
C MET A 210 4.82 26.56 -7.39
N VAL A 211 3.70 26.82 -6.69
CA VAL A 211 3.65 27.80 -5.60
C VAL A 211 4.38 27.26 -4.36
N SER A 212 4.25 25.96 -4.07
CA SER A 212 4.94 25.31 -2.95
C SER A 212 6.29 24.67 -3.34
N HIS A 213 6.48 24.35 -4.63
CA HIS A 213 7.71 23.76 -5.17
C HIS A 213 8.23 24.60 -6.35
N PRO A 214 8.95 25.71 -6.07
CA PRO A 214 9.48 26.57 -7.11
C PRO A 214 10.62 25.88 -7.90
N PRO A 215 10.90 26.32 -9.13
CA PRO A 215 12.06 25.84 -9.89
C PRO A 215 13.37 25.99 -9.11
N ILE A 216 14.26 25.01 -9.25
CA ILE A 216 15.55 24.96 -8.54
C ILE A 216 16.65 25.40 -9.50
N SER A 217 17.44 26.41 -9.11
CA SER A 217 18.63 26.81 -9.88
C SER A 217 19.64 25.65 -9.93
N ILE A 218 20.31 25.48 -11.07
CA ILE A 218 21.35 24.45 -11.25
C ILE A 218 22.45 24.60 -10.20
N SER A 219 22.81 25.84 -9.83
CA SER A 219 23.81 26.13 -8.78
C SER A 219 23.43 25.57 -7.41
N ASP A 220 22.13 25.52 -7.11
CA ASP A 220 21.60 25.13 -5.81
C ASP A 220 21.11 23.68 -5.77
N LEU A 221 21.11 22.99 -6.91
CA LEU A 221 20.57 21.63 -7.05
C LEU A 221 21.22 20.65 -6.08
N SER A 222 22.55 20.70 -5.90
CA SER A 222 23.26 19.82 -4.98
C SER A 222 22.80 20.01 -3.53
N ASN A 223 22.79 21.27 -3.06
CA ASN A 223 22.35 21.63 -1.71
C ASN A 223 20.87 21.27 -1.49
N HIS A 224 20.05 21.44 -2.54
CA HIS A 224 18.64 21.06 -2.50
C HIS A 224 18.46 19.55 -2.31
N ILE A 225 19.19 18.72 -3.07
CA ILE A 225 19.15 17.26 -2.95
C ILE A 225 19.62 16.80 -1.57
N GLU A 226 20.71 17.37 -1.03
CA GLU A 226 21.20 17.04 0.32
C GLU A 226 20.15 17.33 1.39
N ARG A 227 19.48 18.48 1.29
CA ARG A 227 18.37 18.85 2.18
C ARG A 227 17.21 17.86 2.06
N LEU A 228 16.88 17.38 0.86
CA LEU A 228 15.81 16.40 0.65
C LEU A 228 16.18 15.00 1.23
N LYS A 229 17.44 14.59 1.10
CA LYS A 229 17.95 13.29 1.63
C LYS A 229 18.09 13.27 3.15
N SER A 230 18.20 14.44 3.79
CA SER A 230 18.32 14.53 5.24
C SER A 230 17.18 13.78 5.97
N ASN A 231 17.47 13.26 7.16
CA ASN A 231 16.53 12.49 7.98
C ASN A 231 15.91 11.31 7.21
N ASP A 232 16.75 10.48 6.60
CA ASP A 232 16.34 9.28 5.86
C ASP A 232 15.33 9.57 4.74
N ASN A 233 15.64 10.56 3.90
CA ASN A 233 14.81 10.98 2.77
C ASN A 233 13.40 11.49 3.17
N MET A 234 13.19 11.89 4.43
CA MET A 234 11.87 12.33 4.92
C MET A 234 11.26 13.44 4.04
N LYS A 235 12.06 14.44 3.65
CA LYS A 235 11.58 15.53 2.79
C LYS A 235 11.36 15.08 1.35
N PHE A 236 12.18 14.15 0.86
CA PHE A 236 11.95 13.49 -0.43
C PHE A 236 10.59 12.79 -0.47
N SER A 237 10.27 12.01 0.56
CA SER A 237 8.99 11.32 0.68
C SER A 237 7.82 12.30 0.78
N GLN A 238 7.94 13.34 1.62
CA GLN A 238 6.90 14.37 1.75
C GLN A 238 6.63 15.11 0.43
N GLU A 239 7.69 15.47 -0.30
CA GLU A 239 7.57 16.15 -1.59
C GLU A 239 6.95 15.22 -2.65
N TYR A 240 7.39 13.96 -2.72
CA TYR A 240 6.84 12.96 -3.64
C TYR A 240 5.34 12.70 -3.39
N GLU A 241 4.93 12.49 -2.13
CA GLU A 241 3.53 12.23 -1.78
C GLU A 241 2.63 13.46 -1.98
N SER A 242 3.21 14.66 -2.10
CA SER A 242 2.47 15.89 -2.39
C SER A 242 2.18 16.12 -3.87
N ILE A 243 2.69 15.26 -4.76
CA ILE A 243 2.45 15.35 -6.21
C ILE A 243 1.01 14.98 -6.51
N GLU A 244 0.15 15.99 -6.66
CA GLU A 244 -1.24 15.83 -7.06
C GLU A 244 -1.50 16.56 -8.39
N PRO A 245 -1.99 15.87 -9.45
CA PRO A 245 -2.31 16.51 -10.72
C PRO A 245 -3.53 17.44 -10.64
N GLY A 246 -4.37 17.30 -9.59
CA GLY A 246 -5.54 18.17 -9.36
C GLY A 246 -6.65 18.06 -10.41
N GLN A 247 -6.53 17.13 -11.35
CA GLN A 247 -7.46 16.90 -12.45
C GLN A 247 -8.01 15.47 -12.38
N GLN A 248 -9.26 15.30 -12.84
CA GLN A 248 -9.85 13.99 -13.02
C GLN A 248 -9.58 13.50 -14.45
N PHE A 249 -9.25 12.22 -14.59
CA PHE A 249 -8.96 11.60 -15.88
C PHE A 249 -9.91 10.42 -16.11
N THR A 250 -10.17 10.13 -17.39
CA THR A 250 -10.87 8.91 -17.83
C THR A 250 -9.89 7.95 -18.49
N TRP A 251 -10.24 6.67 -18.50
CA TRP A 251 -9.44 5.59 -19.09
C TRP A 251 -10.33 4.51 -19.70
N ASP A 252 -11.43 4.94 -20.33
CA ASP A 252 -12.50 4.07 -20.79
C ASP A 252 -12.00 3.09 -21.86
N HIS A 253 -11.13 3.54 -22.76
CA HIS A 253 -10.56 2.67 -23.81
C HIS A 253 -9.67 1.58 -23.22
N SER A 254 -8.92 1.90 -22.16
CA SER A 254 -8.09 0.93 -21.43
C SER A 254 -8.93 -0.14 -20.70
N ASN A 255 -10.18 0.19 -20.37
CA ASN A 255 -11.10 -0.65 -19.62
C ASN A 255 -12.05 -1.48 -20.49
N MET A 256 -12.08 -1.28 -21.81
CA MET A 256 -12.86 -2.14 -22.72
C MET A 256 -12.38 -3.59 -22.61
N ASP A 257 -13.32 -4.54 -22.61
CA ASP A 257 -13.00 -5.96 -22.42
C ASP A 257 -12.01 -6.50 -23.47
N ILE A 258 -12.09 -6.00 -24.70
CA ILE A 258 -11.16 -6.33 -25.80
C ILE A 258 -9.76 -5.75 -25.62
N ASN A 259 -9.61 -4.70 -24.80
CA ASN A 259 -8.34 -3.99 -24.59
C ASN A 259 -7.65 -4.37 -23.28
N LYS A 260 -8.37 -4.88 -22.27
CA LYS A 260 -7.80 -5.41 -21.03
C LYS A 260 -6.61 -6.37 -21.25
N PRO A 261 -6.65 -7.37 -22.16
CA PRO A 261 -5.50 -8.26 -22.37
C PRO A 261 -4.30 -7.58 -23.02
N LYS A 262 -4.47 -6.38 -23.61
CA LYS A 262 -3.38 -5.57 -24.20
C LYS A 262 -2.61 -4.77 -23.14
N ASN A 263 -3.09 -4.75 -21.89
CA ASN A 263 -2.42 -4.13 -20.75
C ASN A 263 -1.54 -5.16 -20.04
N ARG A 264 -0.23 -4.89 -19.92
CA ARG A 264 0.69 -5.76 -19.16
C ARG A 264 0.28 -5.87 -17.69
N TYR A 265 -0.19 -4.76 -17.12
CA TYR A 265 -0.69 -4.68 -15.75
C TYR A 265 -2.05 -3.98 -15.76
N ALA A 266 -3.04 -4.56 -15.07
CA ALA A 266 -4.40 -4.01 -15.04
C ALA A 266 -4.48 -2.64 -14.35
N ASN A 267 -3.55 -2.33 -13.45
CA ASN A 267 -3.44 -1.07 -12.73
C ASN A 267 -2.52 -0.04 -13.40
N VAL A 268 -1.97 -0.36 -14.57
CA VAL A 268 -1.16 0.57 -15.38
C VAL A 268 -1.87 0.73 -16.72
N ILE A 269 -2.57 1.85 -16.88
CA ILE A 269 -3.48 2.13 -18.01
C ILE A 269 -3.14 3.44 -18.68
N ALA A 270 -3.66 3.64 -19.89
CA ALA A 270 -3.53 4.90 -20.62
C ALA A 270 -4.75 5.80 -20.38
N TYR A 271 -4.52 7.09 -20.08
CA TYR A 271 -5.59 8.09 -19.99
C TYR A 271 -6.09 8.50 -21.38
N ASP A 272 -7.41 8.64 -21.53
CA ASP A 272 -8.03 8.84 -22.85
C ASP A 272 -7.59 10.13 -23.54
N HIS A 273 -7.42 11.22 -22.78
CA HIS A 273 -7.08 12.54 -23.33
C HIS A 273 -5.67 12.63 -23.91
N SER A 274 -4.77 11.72 -23.55
CA SER A 274 -3.37 11.73 -23.96
C SER A 274 -2.89 10.40 -24.53
N ARG A 275 -3.79 9.43 -24.75
CA ARG A 275 -3.43 8.13 -25.32
C ARG A 275 -2.96 8.26 -26.75
N VAL A 276 -2.04 7.39 -27.16
CA VAL A 276 -1.71 7.21 -28.58
C VAL A 276 -2.86 6.47 -29.25
N ILE A 277 -3.33 6.99 -30.39
CA ILE A 277 -4.41 6.39 -31.18
C ILE A 277 -3.79 5.77 -32.43
N LEU A 278 -3.88 4.45 -32.55
CA LEU A 278 -3.41 3.75 -33.75
C LEU A 278 -4.40 3.93 -34.90
N PRO A 279 -3.95 3.87 -36.16
CA PRO A 279 -4.86 3.78 -37.30
C PRO A 279 -5.81 2.59 -37.13
N SER A 280 -7.12 2.82 -37.27
CA SER A 280 -8.10 1.75 -37.10
C SER A 280 -8.02 0.73 -38.24
N GLU A 281 -7.83 -0.54 -37.88
CA GLU A 281 -7.99 -1.71 -38.75
C GLU A 281 -9.36 -2.39 -38.49
N GLU A 282 -9.70 -3.43 -39.28
CA GLU A 282 -10.95 -4.18 -39.10
C GLU A 282 -11.05 -4.80 -37.70
N GLY A 283 -11.96 -4.29 -36.88
CA GLY A 283 -12.27 -4.82 -35.55
C GLY A 283 -12.27 -3.75 -34.46
N GLU A 284 -13.12 -3.95 -33.45
CA GLU A 284 -13.20 -3.06 -32.29
C GLU A 284 -11.90 -3.08 -31.46
N GLY A 285 -11.43 -1.92 -31.01
CA GLY A 285 -10.21 -1.78 -30.22
C GLY A 285 -8.90 -1.91 -31.00
N SER A 286 -8.92 -1.95 -32.35
CA SER A 286 -7.70 -1.92 -33.16
C SER A 286 -6.90 -0.62 -33.00
N ASP A 287 -7.56 0.46 -32.58
CA ASP A 287 -6.96 1.78 -32.33
C ASP A 287 -6.20 1.87 -30.99
N TYR A 288 -6.27 0.84 -30.16
CA TYR A 288 -5.78 0.87 -28.78
C TYR A 288 -4.37 0.29 -28.61
N ILE A 289 -3.52 1.10 -27.98
CA ILE A 289 -2.24 0.71 -27.38
C ILE A 289 -2.12 1.38 -26.01
N ASN A 290 -1.55 0.68 -25.04
CA ASN A 290 -1.27 1.25 -23.72
C ASN A 290 -0.02 2.16 -23.79
N ALA A 291 -0.24 3.41 -24.22
CA ALA A 291 0.78 4.45 -24.35
C ALA A 291 0.15 5.85 -24.26
N ASN A 292 0.90 6.82 -23.70
CA ASN A 292 0.56 8.25 -23.65
C ASN A 292 1.70 9.10 -24.24
N TYR A 293 1.37 10.30 -24.77
CA TYR A 293 2.34 11.26 -25.33
C TYR A 293 3.26 11.89 -24.28
#